data_AF-A0AAE3VTI2-F1
#
_entry.id   AF-A0AAE3VTI2-F1
#
_cell.length_a   1.000
_cell.length_b   1.000
_cell.length_c   1.000
_cell.angle_alpha   90.00
_cell.angle_beta   90.00
_cell.angle_gamma   90.00
#
_symmetry.space_group_name_H-M   'P 1'
#
loop_
_entity.id
_entity.type
_entity.pdbx_description
1 polymer ?
#
loop_
_entity_poly.entity_id
_entity_poly.type
_entity_poly.pdbx_seq_one_letter_code
_entity_poly.pdbx_strand_id
1 'polypeptide(L)'
;MAAEIARRRADLNHDVVTLTGSQRLHRRSPCGGCPWRTDQNGSFPAEAFRLSAPTAYDMADRAFGCHEASHDHPLTCAGFLLRGADHNFAIRLAAARGDIDLGAVHDGGHNLHDSYRAMSVANGVDPDDPALRPCRP
;
A
#
# COMPACT_ATOMS: atom_id res chain seq x y z
N MET A 1 12.26 15.78 -11.40
CA MET A 1 11.34 16.53 -10.51
C MET A 1 11.50 16.00 -9.11
N ALA A 2 11.66 16.87 -8.11
CA ALA A 2 11.66 16.46 -6.71
C ALA A 2 10.31 15.83 -6.36
N ALA A 3 10.31 14.72 -5.62
CA ALA A 3 9.07 14.13 -5.17
C ALA A 3 8.43 15.05 -4.12
N GLU A 4 7.15 15.40 -4.27
CA GLU A 4 6.44 16.14 -3.23
C GLU A 4 6.04 15.16 -2.13
N ILE A 5 6.32 15.54 -0.88
CA ILE A 5 6.08 14.70 0.30
C ILE A 5 4.93 15.30 1.09
N ALA A 6 3.74 14.69 1.02
CA ALA A 6 2.65 15.00 1.92
C ALA A 6 2.68 14.05 3.12
N ARG A 7 2.73 14.57 4.35
CA ARG A 7 2.71 13.79 5.59
C ARG A 7 1.39 13.98 6.32
N ARG A 8 0.77 12.87 6.74
CA ARG A 8 -0.48 12.86 7.51
C ARG A 8 -0.29 11.99 8.73
N ARG A 9 -0.55 12.53 9.91
CA ARG A 9 -0.32 11.84 11.18
C ARG A 9 -1.39 10.78 11.43
N ALA A 10 -0.98 9.56 11.74
CA ALA A 10 -1.87 8.46 12.09
C ALA A 10 -2.02 8.31 13.62
N ASP A 11 -0.91 8.45 14.36
CA ASP A 11 -0.93 8.56 15.83
C ASP A 11 0.33 9.32 16.34
N LEU A 12 0.69 9.17 17.62
CA LEU A 12 1.86 9.83 18.20
C LEU A 12 3.20 9.36 17.63
N ASN A 13 3.26 8.15 17.06
CA ASN A 13 4.47 7.47 16.62
C ASN A 13 4.50 7.18 15.11
N HIS A 14 3.38 7.35 14.41
CA HIS A 14 3.21 6.93 13.02
C HIS A 14 2.66 8.04 12.12
N ASP A 15 3.30 8.22 10.97
CA ASP A 15 2.86 9.10 9.88
C ASP A 15 2.65 8.28 8.60
N VAL A 16 1.64 8.67 7.81
CA VAL A 16 1.46 8.24 6.42
C VAL A 16 2.11 9.26 5.50
N VAL A 17 3.14 8.82 4.79
CA VAL A 17 3.89 9.62 3.82
C VAL A 17 3.40 9.31 2.41
N THR A 18 2.97 10.34 1.67
CA THR A 18 2.60 10.23 0.25
C THR A 18 3.65 10.92 -0.60
N LEU A 19 4.10 10.24 -1.65
CA LEU A 19 5.14 10.71 -2.55
C LEU A 19 4.56 10.85 -3.94
N THR A 20 4.76 12.00 -4.56
CA THR A 20 4.42 12.23 -5.97
C THR A 20 5.69 12.11 -6.81
N GLY A 21 5.75 11.27 -7.84
CA GLY A 21 6.96 11.14 -8.67
C GLY A 21 7.19 9.79 -9.36
N SER A 22 8.30 9.71 -10.13
CA SER A 22 8.60 8.62 -11.07
C SER A 22 9.57 7.56 -10.55
N GLN A 23 10.30 7.76 -9.44
CA GLN A 23 11.13 6.70 -8.88
C GLN A 23 10.26 5.75 -8.05
N ARG A 24 9.91 4.60 -8.63
CA ARG A 24 9.05 3.60 -8.01
C ARG A 24 9.80 2.31 -7.73
N LEU A 25 10.80 2.40 -6.86
CA LEU A 25 11.36 1.21 -6.25
C LEU A 25 10.23 0.48 -5.48
N HIS A 26 10.26 -0.84 -5.51
CA HIS A 26 9.23 -1.67 -4.90
C HIS A 26 9.84 -2.89 -4.20
N ARG A 27 9.12 -3.43 -3.21
CA ARG A 27 9.46 -4.71 -2.61
C ARG A 27 9.03 -5.85 -3.55
N ARG A 28 9.86 -6.89 -3.64
CA ARG A 28 9.56 -8.10 -4.43
C ARG A 28 8.73 -9.14 -3.66
N SER A 29 8.73 -9.07 -2.33
CA SER A 29 7.93 -9.97 -1.48
C SER A 29 7.37 -9.24 -0.25
N PRO A 30 6.29 -9.76 0.37
CA PRO A 30 5.84 -9.32 1.68
C PRO A 30 7.00 -9.29 2.68
N CYS A 31 7.06 -8.22 3.46
CA CYS A 31 8.06 -8.03 4.50
C CYS A 31 7.66 -8.76 5.81
N GLY A 32 8.53 -8.74 6.82
CA GLY A 32 8.37 -9.56 8.04
C GLY A 32 7.08 -9.26 8.80
N GLY A 33 6.73 -7.98 8.96
CA GLY A 33 5.52 -7.45 9.60
C GLY A 33 4.38 -7.13 8.63
N CYS A 34 4.36 -7.70 7.42
CA CYS A 34 3.45 -7.26 6.36
C CYS A 34 1.96 -7.31 6.77
N PRO A 35 1.22 -6.17 6.69
CA PRO A 35 -0.20 -6.15 7.04
C PRO A 35 -1.07 -6.91 6.03
N TRP A 36 -0.54 -7.24 4.85
CA TRP A 36 -1.26 -7.99 3.82
C TRP A 36 -1.31 -9.49 4.07
N ARG A 37 -0.48 -10.02 4.97
CA ARG A 37 -0.47 -11.44 5.29
C ARG A 37 -1.66 -11.80 6.17
N THR A 38 -2.27 -12.96 5.95
CA THR A 38 -3.44 -13.39 6.75
C THR A 38 -3.07 -14.05 8.08
N ASP A 39 -1.81 -14.44 8.26
CA ASP A 39 -1.31 -15.11 9.46
C ASP A 39 -0.79 -14.14 10.52
N GLN A 40 -0.86 -12.83 10.27
CA GLN A 40 -0.41 -11.78 11.18
C GLN A 40 -1.07 -10.43 10.87
N ASN A 41 -1.06 -9.55 11.86
CA ASN A 41 -1.42 -8.14 11.64
C ASN A 41 -0.15 -7.30 11.48
N GLY A 42 -0.26 -6.15 10.82
CA GLY A 42 0.80 -5.16 10.76
C GLY A 42 0.94 -4.38 12.07
N SER A 43 2.03 -3.61 12.18
CA SER A 43 2.35 -2.81 13.37
C SER A 43 1.69 -1.42 13.38
N PHE A 44 1.08 -1.00 12.26
CA PHE A 44 0.48 0.33 12.16
C PHE A 44 -0.92 0.41 12.77
N PRO A 45 -1.33 1.59 13.28
CA PRO A 45 -2.69 1.80 13.77
C PRO A 45 -3.70 1.78 12.63
N ALA A 46 -4.96 1.50 12.95
CA ALA A 46 -6.10 1.52 12.03
C ALA A 46 -6.15 2.82 11.19
N GLU A 47 -5.87 3.98 11.80
CA GLU A 47 -5.88 5.28 11.13
C GLU A 47 -4.88 5.35 9.95
N ALA A 48 -3.75 4.63 10.00
CA ALA A 48 -2.79 4.60 8.90
C ALA A 48 -3.40 3.95 7.65
N PHE A 49 -4.18 2.87 7.83
CA PHE A 49 -4.90 2.20 6.75
C PHE A 49 -6.06 3.06 6.25
N ARG A 50 -6.77 3.75 7.14
CA ARG A 50 -7.82 4.70 6.76
C ARG A 50 -7.27 5.85 5.90
N LEU A 51 -6.15 6.45 6.30
CA LEU A 51 -5.47 7.52 5.56
C LEU A 51 -4.91 7.02 4.21
N SER A 52 -4.55 5.75 4.12
CA SER A 52 -3.98 5.14 2.91
C SER A 52 -5.04 4.56 1.95
N ALA A 53 -6.31 4.51 2.36
CA ALA A 53 -7.41 3.99 1.52
C ALA A 53 -7.49 4.58 0.10
N PRO A 54 -7.19 5.88 -0.13
CA PRO A 54 -7.17 6.44 -1.49
C PRO A 54 -6.19 5.78 -2.46
N THR A 55 -5.24 4.95 -1.99
CA THR A 55 -4.36 4.16 -2.86
C THR A 55 -5.07 2.98 -3.53
N ALA A 56 -6.21 2.55 -2.97
CA ALA A 56 -7.02 1.42 -3.44
C ALA A 56 -8.33 1.87 -4.13
N TYR A 57 -8.47 3.17 -4.40
CA TYR A 57 -9.60 3.70 -5.16
C TYR A 57 -9.38 3.46 -6.65
N ASP A 58 -10.48 3.50 -7.40
CA ASP A 58 -10.43 3.40 -8.85
C ASP A 58 -9.58 4.54 -9.45
N MET A 59 -8.70 4.19 -10.40
CA MET A 59 -7.81 5.15 -11.07
C MET A 59 -6.93 5.96 -10.11
N ALA A 60 -6.61 5.42 -8.93
CA ALA A 60 -5.74 6.08 -7.96
C ALA A 60 -4.38 6.43 -8.57
N ASP A 61 -3.92 7.66 -8.29
CA ASP A 61 -2.63 8.21 -8.72
C ASP A 61 -1.51 8.02 -7.66
N ARG A 62 -1.86 7.46 -6.51
CA ARG A 62 -0.99 7.21 -5.34
C ARG A 62 -0.76 5.72 -5.14
N ALA A 63 0.45 5.32 -4.77
CA ALA A 63 0.77 3.93 -4.45
C ALA A 63 0.81 3.69 -2.94
N PHE A 64 0.49 2.46 -2.50
CA PHE A 64 0.64 2.08 -1.10
C PHE A 64 2.10 1.75 -0.77
N GLY A 65 2.66 2.49 0.20
CA GLY A 65 4.04 2.33 0.65
C GLY A 65 4.25 1.08 1.51
N CYS A 66 5.48 0.56 1.49
CA CYS A 66 5.90 -0.48 2.42
C CYS A 66 6.16 0.13 3.80
N HIS A 67 5.56 -0.44 4.84
CA HIS A 67 5.71 0.06 6.21
C HIS A 67 7.11 -0.15 6.81
N GLU A 68 7.87 -1.13 6.32
CA GLU A 68 9.27 -1.37 6.69
C GLU A 68 10.27 -0.64 5.78
N ALA A 69 9.81 0.18 4.84
CA ALA A 69 10.70 1.05 4.09
C ALA A 69 11.00 2.31 4.90
N SER A 70 12.24 2.79 4.82
CA SER A 70 12.62 4.07 5.42
C SER A 70 11.88 5.21 4.73
N HIS A 71 11.55 6.26 5.48
CA HIS A 71 11.01 7.50 4.93
C HIS A 71 11.92 8.15 3.86
N ASP A 72 13.24 7.98 3.99
CA ASP A 72 14.21 8.52 3.02
C ASP A 72 14.34 7.64 1.77
N HIS A 73 13.99 6.36 1.89
CA HIS A 73 14.06 5.37 0.82
C HIS A 73 12.74 4.59 0.72
N PRO A 74 11.67 5.29 0.35
CA PRO A 74 10.33 4.72 0.31
C PRO A 74 10.22 3.69 -0.82
N LEU A 75 9.54 2.59 -0.53
CA LEU A 75 9.30 1.51 -1.49
C LEU A 75 7.79 1.28 -1.62
N THR A 76 7.33 0.93 -2.82
CA THR A 76 5.98 0.40 -3.00
C THR A 76 5.86 -0.98 -2.36
N CYS A 77 4.74 -1.25 -1.67
CA CYS A 77 4.51 -2.50 -0.95
C CYS A 77 4.22 -3.68 -1.90
N ALA A 78 4.87 -4.83 -1.66
CA ALA A 78 4.64 -6.05 -2.44
C ALA A 78 3.20 -6.59 -2.31
N GLY A 79 2.66 -6.67 -1.09
CA GLY A 79 1.29 -7.15 -0.88
C GLY A 79 0.24 -6.31 -1.61
N PHE A 80 0.45 -4.99 -1.63
CA PHE A 80 -0.37 -4.08 -2.43
C PHE A 80 -0.22 -4.34 -3.94
N LEU A 81 1.01 -4.51 -4.44
CA LEU A 81 1.22 -4.83 -5.86
C LEU A 81 0.54 -6.14 -6.28
N LEU A 82 0.47 -7.12 -5.37
CA LEU A 82 -0.15 -8.42 -5.60
C LEU A 82 -1.68 -8.42 -5.49
N ARG A 83 -2.27 -7.61 -4.60
CA ARG A 83 -3.69 -7.72 -4.21
C ARG A 83 -4.50 -6.43 -4.25
N GLY A 84 -3.88 -5.27 -4.40
CA GLY A 84 -4.59 -3.97 -4.32
C GLY A 84 -4.26 -2.99 -5.44
N ALA A 85 -3.32 -3.31 -6.32
CA ALA A 85 -2.79 -2.37 -7.31
C ALA A 85 -3.40 -2.51 -8.72
N ASP A 86 -4.24 -3.51 -8.97
CA ASP A 86 -4.92 -3.76 -10.25
C ASP A 86 -5.51 -2.46 -10.83
N HIS A 87 -6.36 -1.78 -10.07
CA HIS A 87 -7.11 -0.63 -10.55
C HIS A 87 -6.34 0.70 -10.37
N ASN A 88 -5.10 0.63 -9.91
CA ASN A 88 -4.29 1.80 -9.60
C ASN A 88 -3.62 2.35 -10.87
N PHE A 89 -4.08 3.50 -11.35
CA PHE A 89 -3.55 4.15 -12.55
C PHE A 89 -2.04 4.35 -12.48
N ALA A 90 -1.55 4.76 -11.32
CA ALA A 90 -0.15 5.06 -11.09
C ALA A 90 0.76 3.82 -11.25
N ILE A 91 0.32 2.65 -10.75
CA ILE A 91 1.04 1.39 -10.89
C ILE A 91 0.95 0.86 -12.32
N ARG A 92 -0.24 0.89 -12.94
CA ARG A 92 -0.42 0.44 -14.33
C ARG A 92 0.45 1.22 -15.30
N LEU A 93 0.50 2.55 -15.15
CA LEU A 93 1.34 3.41 -15.98
C LEU A 93 2.84 3.12 -15.76
N ALA A 94 3.26 2.90 -14.52
CA ALA A 94 4.65 2.56 -14.19
C ALA A 94 5.06 1.19 -14.76
N ALA A 95 4.20 0.18 -14.65
CA ALA A 95 4.44 -1.14 -15.24
C ALA A 95 4.50 -1.06 -16.77
N ALA A 96 3.60 -0.32 -17.41
CA ALA A 96 3.60 -0.13 -18.86
C ALA A 96 4.87 0.60 -19.38
N ARG A 97 5.50 1.42 -18.54
CA ARG A 97 6.77 2.10 -18.83
C ARG A 97 8.01 1.26 -18.54
N GLY A 98 7.84 0.12 -17.86
CA GLY A 98 8.96 -0.70 -17.37
C GLY A 98 9.62 -0.17 -16.09
N ASP A 99 9.00 0.79 -15.40
CA ASP A 99 9.51 1.34 -14.12
C ASP A 99 9.31 0.36 -12.95
N ILE A 100 8.32 -0.54 -13.07
CA ILE A 100 8.01 -1.61 -12.10
C ILE A 100 7.89 -2.93 -12.86
N ASP A 101 8.63 -3.94 -12.42
CA ASP A 101 8.49 -5.31 -12.88
C ASP A 101 7.52 -6.07 -11.96
N LEU A 102 6.25 -6.11 -12.34
CA LEU A 102 5.22 -6.85 -11.60
C LEU A 102 5.46 -8.36 -11.64
N GLY A 103 6.16 -8.88 -12.66
CA GLY A 103 6.48 -10.30 -12.78
C GLY A 103 7.52 -10.78 -11.76
N ALA A 104 8.33 -9.86 -11.22
CA ALA A 104 9.30 -10.15 -10.16
C ALA A 104 8.70 -10.12 -8.74
N VAL A 105 7.41 -9.78 -8.58
CA VAL A 105 6.74 -9.71 -7.29
C VAL A 105 6.06 -11.04 -6.97
N HIS A 106 6.27 -11.58 -5.78
CA HIS A 106 5.69 -12.86 -5.34
C HIS A 106 5.30 -12.80 -3.85
N ASP A 107 4.39 -13.68 -3.43
CA ASP A 107 3.89 -13.74 -2.05
C ASP A 107 4.91 -14.32 -1.04
N GLY A 108 5.95 -15.00 -1.54
CA GLY A 108 6.95 -15.64 -0.69
C GLY A 108 6.45 -16.88 0.05
N GLY A 109 5.36 -17.50 -0.44
CA GLY A 109 4.70 -18.64 0.20
C GLY A 109 3.69 -18.25 1.28
N HIS A 110 3.37 -16.96 1.43
CA HIS A 110 2.39 -16.49 2.39
C HIS A 110 1.00 -16.32 1.79
N ASN A 111 -0.04 -16.65 2.56
CA ASN A 111 -1.40 -16.27 2.21
C ASN A 111 -1.60 -14.78 2.44
N LEU A 112 -2.23 -14.11 1.47
CA LEU A 112 -2.51 -12.67 1.52
C LEU A 112 -4.02 -12.40 1.55
N HIS A 113 -4.40 -11.31 2.19
CA HIS A 113 -5.77 -10.81 2.14
C HIS A 113 -6.22 -10.55 0.69
N ASP A 114 -7.51 -10.77 0.44
CA ASP A 114 -8.07 -10.69 -0.92
C ASP A 114 -8.18 -9.27 -1.47
N SER A 115 -8.29 -8.27 -0.59
CA SER A 115 -8.50 -6.88 -0.97
C SER A 115 -7.89 -5.93 0.05
N TYR A 116 -7.72 -4.66 -0.36
CA TYR A 116 -7.33 -3.58 0.56
C TYR A 116 -8.30 -3.46 1.74
N ARG A 117 -9.60 -3.61 1.45
CA ARG A 117 -10.67 -3.58 2.46
C ARG A 117 -10.49 -4.72 3.47
N ALA A 118 -10.32 -5.96 3.00
CA ALA A 118 -10.16 -7.12 3.87
C ALA A 118 -8.92 -6.97 4.77
N MET A 119 -7.81 -6.52 4.20
CA MET A 119 -6.59 -6.21 4.94
C MET A 119 -6.81 -5.12 6.00
N SER A 120 -7.43 -4.00 5.62
CA SER A 120 -7.66 -2.87 6.54
C SER A 120 -8.54 -3.26 7.72
N VAL A 121 -9.60 -4.04 7.47
CA VAL A 121 -10.50 -4.55 8.52
C VAL A 121 -9.78 -5.50 9.47
N ALA A 122 -8.97 -6.43 8.94
CA ALA A 122 -8.15 -7.32 9.77
C ALA A 122 -7.14 -6.55 10.64
N ASN A 123 -6.68 -5.39 10.17
CA ASN A 123 -5.80 -4.49 10.90
C ASN A 123 -6.54 -3.41 11.74
N GLY A 124 -7.84 -3.59 11.96
CA GLY A 124 -8.60 -2.82 12.96
C GLY A 124 -9.34 -1.58 12.43
N VAL A 125 -9.43 -1.37 11.11
CA VAL A 125 -10.34 -0.36 10.55
C VAL A 125 -11.78 -0.85 10.68
N ASP A 126 -12.69 0.04 11.07
CA ASP A 126 -14.12 -0.26 11.10
C ASP A 126 -14.60 -0.70 9.70
N PRO A 127 -15.28 -1.85 9.56
CA PRO A 127 -15.80 -2.32 8.27
C PRO A 127 -16.71 -1.31 7.55
N ASP A 128 -17.43 -0.48 8.30
CA ASP A 128 -18.34 0.54 7.81
C ASP A 128 -17.67 1.91 7.62
N ASP A 129 -16.35 2.01 7.85
CA ASP A 129 -15.60 3.26 7.68
C ASP A 129 -15.81 3.82 6.27
N PRO A 130 -16.25 5.09 6.15
CA PRO A 130 -16.50 5.72 4.86
C PRO A 130 -15.30 5.69 3.91
N ALA A 131 -14.07 5.68 4.41
CA ALA A 131 -12.85 5.60 3.61
C ALA A 131 -12.72 4.26 2.86
N LEU A 132 -13.33 3.19 3.36
CA LEU A 132 -13.27 1.88 2.68
C LEU A 132 -14.32 1.74 1.56
N ARG A 133 -15.36 2.58 1.54
CA ARG A 133 -16.46 2.48 0.56
C ARG A 133 -16.00 2.58 -0.90
N PRO A 134 -15.06 3.46 -1.26
CA PRO A 134 -14.59 3.57 -2.64
C PRO A 134 -13.47 2.58 -2.99
N CYS A 135 -12.97 1.81 -2.02
CA CYS A 135 -11.94 0.81 -2.27
C CYS A 135 -12.48 -0.28 -3.20
N ARG A 136 -11.72 -0.58 -4.24
CA ARG A 136 -11.99 -1.72 -5.10
C ARG A 136 -11.63 -3.03 -4.38
N PRO A 137 -12.32 -4.13 -4.70
CA PRO A 137 -11.93 -5.47 -4.25
C PRO A 137 -10.52 -5.81 -4.75
#